data_AF-A0A6H9RYG5-F1
#
_entry.id   AF-A0A6H9RYG5-F1
#
_cell.length_a   1.000
_cell.length_b   1.000
_cell.length_c   1.000
_cell.angle_alpha   90.00
_cell.angle_beta   90.00
_cell.angle_gamma   90.00
#
_symmetry.space_group_name_H-M   'P 1'
#
loop_
_entity.id
_entity.type
_entity.pdbx_description
1 polymer ?
#
loop_
_entity_poly.entity_id
_entity_poly.type
_entity_poly.pdbx_seq_one_letter_code
_entity_poly.pdbx_strand_id
1 'polypeptide(L)' 'PAVAHLDGERLEFTAEREIVLRCGKASITLTREGKVLIRGTYLSNRSSGVNRIKGGSVQIN' A
#
# COMPACT_ATOMS: atom_id res chain seq x y z
N PRO A 1 -3.13 20.23 -13.74
CA PRO A 1 -1.91 19.90 -12.96
C PRO A 1 -2.28 19.13 -11.68
N ALA A 2 -1.58 18.04 -11.38
CA ALA A 2 -1.65 17.38 -10.08
C ALA A 2 -0.31 17.61 -9.36
N VAL A 3 -0.36 18.28 -8.22
CA VAL A 3 0.79 18.63 -7.37
C VAL A 3 0.44 18.16 -5.96
N ALA A 4 1.36 17.44 -5.31
CA ALA A 4 1.23 17.08 -3.89
C ALA A 4 2.56 17.37 -3.17
N HIS A 5 2.52 18.36 -2.28
CA HIS A 5 3.59 18.73 -1.35
C HIS A 5 3.01 18.60 0.06
N LEU A 6 3.61 17.76 0.91
CA LEU A 6 3.21 17.62 2.30
C LEU A 6 4.44 17.34 3.18
N ASP A 7 4.56 18.13 4.24
CA ASP A 7 5.81 18.56 4.86
C ASP A 7 5.58 19.11 6.28
N GLY A 8 4.88 18.40 7.14
CA GLY A 8 5.60 17.20 7.51
C GLY A 8 5.45 16.88 8.97
N GLU A 9 4.25 16.42 9.31
CA GLU A 9 4.08 15.62 10.52
C GLU A 9 3.21 14.40 10.23
N ARG A 10 1.96 14.59 9.75
CA ARG A 10 1.04 13.49 9.47
C ARG A 10 0.00 13.81 8.40
N LEU A 11 -0.28 12.83 7.55
CA LEU A 11 -1.41 12.80 6.61
C LEU A 11 -2.26 11.55 6.89
N GLU A 12 -3.58 11.70 6.91
CA GLU A 12 -4.52 10.61 7.16
C GLU A 12 -5.62 10.57 6.09
N PHE A 13 -5.82 9.38 5.50
CA PHE A 13 -6.90 9.09 4.58
C PHE A 13 -7.87 8.11 5.24
N THR A 14 -9.16 8.46 5.29
CA THR A 14 -10.23 7.61 5.84
C THR A 14 -11.34 7.39 4.81
N ALA A 15 -11.96 6.21 4.84
CA ALA A 15 -13.11 5.88 4.01
C ALA A 15 -13.92 4.74 4.63
N GLU A 16 -15.25 4.76 4.45
CA GLU A 16 -16.17 3.72 4.95
C GLU A 16 -16.05 2.38 4.21
N ARG A 17 -15.56 2.40 2.97
CA ARG A 17 -15.56 1.22 2.07
C ARG A 17 -14.18 0.84 1.60
N GLU A 18 -13.49 1.76 0.94
CA GLU A 18 -12.17 1.50 0.37
C GLU A 18 -11.37 2.79 0.13
N ILE A 19 -10.05 2.66 0.14
CA ILE A 19 -9.10 3.67 -0.31
C ILE A 19 -8.26 3.07 -1.42
N VAL A 20 -8.20 3.72 -2.59
CA VAL A 20 -7.47 3.24 -3.77
C VAL A 20 -6.47 4.30 -4.24
N LEU A 21 -5.18 3.98 -4.15
CA LEU A 21 -4.10 4.76 -4.76
C LEU A 21 -3.70 4.07 -6.06
N ARG A 22 -3.96 4.68 -7.23
CA ARG A 22 -3.79 4.05 -8.54
C ARG A 22 -2.97 4.90 -9.51
N CYS A 23 -2.05 4.26 -10.22
CA CYS A 23 -1.34 4.84 -11.36
C CYS A 23 -1.15 3.76 -12.45
N GLY A 24 -1.85 3.91 -13.57
CA GLY A 24 -1.86 2.91 -14.64
C GLY A 24 -2.25 1.51 -14.13
N LYS A 25 -1.38 0.52 -14.39
CA LYS A 25 -1.55 -0.89 -13.98
C LYS A 25 -1.24 -1.16 -12.50
N ALA A 26 -0.71 -0.17 -11.77
CA ALA A 26 -0.35 -0.33 -10.37
C ALA A 26 -1.45 0.23 -9.44
N SER A 27 -1.68 -0.45 -8.31
CA SER A 27 -2.57 0.06 -7.27
C SER A 27 -2.24 -0.47 -5.89
N ILE A 28 -2.48 0.35 -4.87
CA ILE A 28 -2.60 -0.05 -3.46
C ILE A 28 -4.05 0.19 -3.05
N THR A 29 -4.70 -0.85 -2.53
CA THR A 29 -6.11 -0.79 -2.11
C THR A 29 -6.24 -1.24 -0.65
N LEU A 30 -6.84 -0.41 0.18
CA LEU A 30 -7.28 -0.74 1.52
C LEU A 30 -8.78 -1.01 1.48
N THR A 31 -9.24 -2.12 2.05
CA THR A 31 -10.68 -2.50 2.09
C THR A 31 -11.23 -2.39 3.50
N ARG A 32 -12.55 -2.21 3.64
CA ARG A 32 -13.26 -2.22 4.94
C ARG A 32 -13.07 -3.52 5.74
N GLU A 33 -12.75 -4.63 5.08
CA GLU A 33 -12.43 -5.91 5.71
C GLU A 33 -10.99 -5.97 6.27
N GLY A 34 -10.24 -4.86 6.21
CA GLY A 34 -8.88 -4.75 6.72
C GLY A 34 -7.81 -5.33 5.79
N LYS A 35 -8.14 -5.59 4.52
CA LYS A 35 -7.17 -6.12 3.54
C LYS A 35 -6.37 -5.00 2.89
N VAL A 36 -5.07 -5.24 2.70
CA VAL A 36 -4.19 -4.40 1.88
C VAL A 36 -3.79 -5.18 0.64
N LEU A 37 -4.21 -4.71 -0.53
CA LEU A 37 -3.94 -5.33 -1.82
C LEU A 37 -2.95 -4.47 -2.61
N ILE A 38 -1.76 -4.99 -2.87
CA ILE A 38 -0.74 -4.33 -3.69
C ILE A 38 -0.67 -5.05 -5.03
N ARG A 39 -0.90 -4.31 -6.12
CA ARG A 39 -0.87 -4.83 -7.50
C ARG A 39 0.08 -4.00 -8.37
N GLY A 40 0.80 -4.67 -9.24
CA GLY A 40 1.69 -4.07 -10.22
C GLY A 40 2.32 -5.15 -11.10
N THR A 41 2.91 -4.75 -12.22
CA THR A 41 3.67 -5.67 -13.10
C THR A 41 5.02 -6.07 -12.51
N TYR A 42 5.52 -5.29 -11.56
CA TYR A 42 6.75 -5.54 -10.81
C TYR A 42 6.62 -4.87 -9.44
N LEU A 43 7.07 -5.55 -8.38
CA LEU A 43 7.09 -5.03 -7.01
C LEU A 43 8.50 -5.16 -6.45
N SER A 44 9.10 -4.03 -6.08
CA SER A 44 10.37 -4.00 -5.37
C SER A 44 10.13 -3.63 -3.92
N ASN A 45 10.52 -4.52 -3.00
CA ASN A 45 10.48 -4.26 -1.56
C ASN A 45 11.90 -4.31 -1.01
N ARG A 46 12.48 -3.14 -0.73
CA ARG A 46 13.84 -2.98 -0.23
C ARG A 46 13.81 -2.31 1.14
N SER A 47 14.51 -2.91 2.11
CA SER A 47 14.72 -2.34 3.44
C SER A 47 16.22 -2.34 3.75
N SER A 48 16.69 -1.34 4.50
CA SER A 48 18.04 -1.35 5.11
C SER A 48 18.09 -2.21 6.38
N GLY A 49 16.93 -2.49 6.99
CA GLY A 49 16.77 -3.36 8.14
C GLY A 49 16.03 -4.65 7.79
N VAL A 50 15.50 -5.32 8.82
CA VAL A 50 14.74 -6.57 8.64
C VAL A 50 13.40 -6.29 7.97
N ASN A 51 13.14 -6.97 6.85
CA ASN A 51 11.81 -7.03 6.25
C ASN A 51 11.03 -8.17 6.92
N ARG A 52 10.13 -7.83 7.84
CA ARG A 52 9.44 -8.80 8.70
C ARG A 52 8.06 -9.12 8.13
N ILE A 53 7.88 -10.37 7.71
CA ILE A 53 6.59 -10.91 7.27
C ILE A 53 6.11 -11.89 8.35
N LYS A 54 4.90 -11.68 8.87
CA LYS A 54 4.25 -12.54 9.87
C LYS A 54 2.83 -12.85 9.41
N GLY A 55 2.42 -14.09 9.56
CA GLY A 55 1.06 -14.54 9.28
C GLY A 55 0.88 -15.98 9.72
N GLY A 56 -0.37 -16.43 9.88
CA GLY A 56 -0.67 -17.85 10.11
C GLY A 56 -0.23 -18.75 8.94
N SER A 57 -0.06 -18.17 7.75
CA SER A 57 0.59 -18.77 6.60
C SER A 57 1.24 -17.67 5.75
N VAL A 58 2.39 -17.97 5.15
CA VAL A 58 3.04 -17.14 4.15
C VAL A 58 3.25 -17.99 2.91
N GLN A 59 2.59 -17.60 1.81
CA GLN A 59 2.72 -18.27 0.53
C GLN A 59 3.63 -17.44 -0.37
N ILE A 60 4.70 -18.07 -0.88
CA ILE A 60 5.69 -17.46 -1.76
C ILE A 60 5.82 -18.38 -2.97
N ASN A 61 5.71 -17.82 -4.17
CA ASN A 61 5.88 -18.50 -5.45
C ASN A 61 6.75 -17.65 -6.38
#